data_AF-A0A0K1Q0M6-F1
#
_entry.id   AF-A0A0K1Q0M6-F1
#
_cell.length_a   1.000
_cell.length_b   1.000
_cell.length_c   1.000
_cell.angle_alpha   90.00
_cell.angle_beta   90.00
_cell.angle_gamma   90.00
#
_symmetry.space_group_name_H-M   'P 1'
#
loop_
_entity.id
_entity.type
_entity.pdbx_description
1 polymer ?
#
loop_
_entity_poly.entity_id
_entity_poly.type
_entity_poly.pdbx_seq_one_letter_code
_entity_poly.pdbx_strand_id
1 'polypeptide(L)'
;MLSAVVLLTMPGFAILAHQAITDMPLVAGVAGSVGMLVGASAISDSRESRGFIIRVMGRDFVLHGGHLVAALYAALVVPQLLVLLGAHVHVGSGALVWGRDRLLAGSPHACTLPGQPTCREIALAHPRLAPLAQAAFWLPVMAYTTLRIADTRRARNQWVIVAWLFAALATMSKGPAGLVIPVSAAAMLLAIRRSLRPLSWMELATGALVTLSLVGPWYVAAYARHGRSFIDELVMRNMLGRTLDHLHDTNGGDDVGITYFVKQLGYATLPWFGFALAALFSLSTGTRFGRKATAKAMMAGAFLVAFTLVSMMKTKFHHYVLVALPPCAALVGLWLDELWEEARTTTTRHDAARTLVILVLVAATTVLVGFDVVSVPNHFAKLMTYRYSRAWPSEAWTATVMGCFVGALSLAMVGVAVRRFRRRALIGCAVLSAAFAMFVLDVYWLRTGPLGGQRAVFDAYYRARADDSNRAELVAYQLNWKGENFYSGNDLAIFIQSGAPFRKYLEERKRHDAHVLYAVTETGRLSSLRSELGALRSFDVLTDATASPEFSLVRAVLAP
;
A
#
# COMPACT_ATOMS: atom_id res chain seq x y z
N MET A 1 19.75 -4.93 9.67
CA MET A 1 20.14 -4.98 8.24
C MET A 1 19.54 -6.19 7.54
N LEU A 2 19.75 -7.42 8.01
CA LEU A 2 19.18 -8.63 7.37
C LEU A 2 17.66 -8.56 7.15
N SER A 3 16.91 -8.04 8.13
CA SER A 3 15.46 -7.84 7.99
C SER A 3 15.08 -6.92 6.83
N ALA A 4 15.89 -5.88 6.55
CA ALA A 4 15.65 -4.98 5.42
C ALA A 4 15.97 -5.64 4.09
N VAL A 5 17.06 -6.43 4.01
CA VAL A 5 17.40 -7.23 2.83
C VAL A 5 16.27 -8.20 2.51
N VAL A 6 15.76 -8.90 3.52
CA VAL A 6 14.64 -9.82 3.36
C VAL A 6 13.41 -9.08 2.85
N LEU A 7 13.00 -7.98 3.50
CA LEU A 7 11.80 -7.22 3.10
C LEU A 7 11.90 -6.67 1.68
N LEU A 8 13.03 -6.05 1.33
CA LEU A 8 13.24 -5.43 0.01
C LEU A 8 13.32 -6.45 -1.13
N THR A 9 13.60 -7.72 -0.82
CA THR A 9 13.68 -8.80 -1.81
C THR A 9 12.45 -9.72 -1.80
N MET A 10 11.43 -9.42 -0.99
CA MET A 10 10.12 -10.06 -1.09
C MET A 10 9.37 -9.49 -2.32
N PRO A 11 8.94 -10.31 -3.31
CA PRO A 11 8.22 -9.83 -4.48
C PRO A 11 7.00 -8.98 -4.14
N GLY A 12 6.24 -9.38 -3.12
CA GLY A 12 5.05 -8.64 -2.69
C GLY A 12 5.38 -7.21 -2.21
N PHE A 13 6.47 -7.03 -1.45
CA PHE A 13 6.89 -5.69 -1.01
C PHE A 13 7.57 -4.91 -2.13
N ALA A 14 8.42 -5.58 -2.93
CA ALA A 14 9.12 -4.96 -4.06
C ALA A 14 8.13 -4.36 -5.06
N ILE A 15 7.14 -5.13 -5.50
CA ILE A 15 6.08 -4.66 -6.41
C ILE A 15 5.29 -3.52 -5.76
N LEU A 16 4.87 -3.68 -4.50
CA LEU A 16 4.08 -2.66 -3.80
C LEU A 16 4.81 -1.32 -3.70
N ALA A 17 6.12 -1.34 -3.43
CA ALA A 17 6.93 -0.15 -3.28
C ALA A 17 7.13 0.63 -4.60
N HIS A 18 6.91 0.00 -5.75
CA HIS A 18 7.05 0.60 -7.09
C HIS A 18 5.69 0.94 -7.72
N GLN A 19 4.63 0.92 -6.91
CA GLN A 19 3.29 1.24 -7.37
C GLN A 19 2.67 2.38 -6.55
N ALA A 20 1.85 3.18 -7.23
CA ALA A 20 0.93 4.10 -6.58
C ALA A 20 -0.32 3.34 -6.06
N ILE A 21 -0.14 2.22 -5.35
CA ILE A 21 -1.26 1.56 -4.65
C ILE A 21 -1.46 2.24 -3.30
N THR A 22 -2.72 2.39 -2.91
CA THR A 22 -3.17 2.99 -1.64
C THR A 22 -2.66 2.26 -0.39
N ASP A 23 -2.02 1.11 -0.54
CA ASP A 23 -1.57 0.22 0.52
C ASP A 23 -0.15 0.52 0.96
N MET A 24 0.66 1.15 0.10
CA MET A 24 2.05 1.43 0.42
C MET A 24 2.18 2.34 1.65
N PRO A 25 1.38 3.40 1.84
CA PRO A 25 1.42 4.18 3.08
C PRO A 25 1.13 3.36 4.35
N LEU A 26 0.23 2.36 4.28
CA LEU A 26 -0.02 1.40 5.37
C LEU A 26 1.22 0.51 5.60
N VAL A 27 1.69 -0.19 4.57
CA VAL A 27 2.75 -1.20 4.71
C VAL A 27 4.10 -0.54 5.03
N ALA A 28 4.40 0.62 4.46
CA ALA A 28 5.59 1.41 4.79
C ALA A 28 5.55 1.94 6.22
N GLY A 29 4.39 2.43 6.67
CA GLY A 29 4.20 2.84 8.07
C GLY A 29 4.34 1.65 9.04
N VAL A 30 3.78 0.49 8.72
CA VAL A 30 4.00 -0.73 9.52
C VAL A 30 5.47 -1.13 9.52
N ALA A 31 6.17 -1.07 8.38
CA ALA A 31 7.58 -1.38 8.28
C ALA A 31 8.47 -0.42 9.09
N GLY A 32 8.21 0.88 9.00
CA GLY A 32 8.89 1.90 9.80
C GLY A 32 8.65 1.68 11.29
N SER A 33 7.41 1.44 11.69
CA SER A 33 7.05 1.22 13.09
C SER A 33 7.73 -0.02 13.68
N VAL A 34 7.61 -1.17 12.99
CA VAL A 34 8.26 -2.42 13.37
C VAL A 34 9.78 -2.27 13.43
N GLY A 35 10.40 -1.65 12.43
CA GLY A 35 11.85 -1.43 12.40
C GLY A 35 12.33 -0.60 13.60
N MET A 36 11.57 0.44 13.96
CA MET A 36 11.87 1.28 15.12
C MET A 36 11.68 0.52 16.45
N LEU A 37 10.67 -0.34 16.57
CA LEU A 37 10.47 -1.19 17.75
C LEU A 37 11.59 -2.22 17.92
N VAL A 38 12.03 -2.86 16.84
CA VAL A 38 13.19 -3.77 16.86
C VAL A 38 14.44 -3.01 17.31
N GLY A 39 14.69 -1.81 16.74
CA GLY A 39 15.79 -0.94 17.16
C GLY A 39 15.72 -0.55 18.64
N ALA A 40 14.54 -0.12 19.12
CA ALA A 40 14.30 0.24 20.51
C ALA A 40 14.61 -0.91 21.48
N SER A 41 14.27 -2.15 21.12
CA SER A 41 14.55 -3.34 21.95
C SER A 41 16.04 -3.65 22.12
N ALA A 42 16.90 -3.14 21.23
CA ALA A 42 18.34 -3.32 21.30
C ALA A 42 19.03 -2.25 22.17
N ILE A 43 18.39 -1.09 22.36
CA ILE A 43 18.93 0.05 23.10
C ILE A 43 18.82 -0.17 24.62
N SER A 44 19.89 0.15 25.36
CA SER A 44 19.87 0.08 26.83
C SER A 44 19.04 1.20 27.45
N ASP A 45 18.38 0.88 28.56
CA ASP A 45 17.47 1.76 29.30
C ASP A 45 18.08 3.11 29.71
N SER A 46 19.39 3.10 30.03
CA SER A 46 20.14 4.28 30.48
C SER A 46 20.74 5.12 29.35
N ARG A 47 20.61 4.70 28.08
CA ARG A 47 21.26 5.41 26.98
C ARG A 47 20.46 6.65 26.60
N GLU A 48 21.07 7.81 26.79
CA GLU A 48 20.58 9.08 26.27
C GLU A 48 21.08 9.36 24.85
N SER A 49 20.30 10.14 24.09
CA SER A 49 20.73 10.62 22.78
C SER A 49 21.84 11.64 22.91
N ARG A 50 22.84 11.58 22.03
CA ARG A 50 23.93 12.58 22.00
C ARG A 50 23.38 13.98 21.74
N GLY A 51 23.90 14.95 22.47
CA GLY A 51 23.66 16.37 22.24
C GLY A 51 24.65 16.94 21.23
N PHE A 52 24.17 17.82 20.36
CA PHE A 52 24.93 18.64 19.42
C PHE A 52 24.72 20.10 19.79
N ILE A 53 25.80 20.84 19.99
CA ILE A 53 25.73 22.26 20.30
C ILE A 53 25.67 23.02 18.97
N ILE A 54 24.64 23.84 18.80
CA ILE A 54 24.53 24.78 17.69
C ILE A 54 24.50 26.19 18.24
N ARG A 55 25.37 27.06 17.73
CA ARG A 55 25.42 28.47 18.10
C ARG A 55 24.54 29.27 17.14
N VAL A 56 23.51 29.91 17.66
CA VAL A 56 22.59 30.77 16.89
C VAL A 56 22.51 32.14 17.57
N MET A 57 22.82 33.20 16.82
CA MET A 57 22.83 34.60 17.31
C MET A 57 23.59 34.78 18.65
N GLY A 58 24.75 34.13 18.78
CA GLY A 58 25.59 34.22 19.98
C GLY A 58 25.13 33.39 21.19
N ARG A 59 24.06 32.59 21.06
CA ARG A 59 23.60 31.67 22.10
C ARG A 59 23.84 30.21 21.70
N ASP A 60 24.27 29.40 22.64
CA ASP A 60 24.52 27.96 22.45
C ASP A 60 23.24 27.17 22.77
N PHE A 61 22.75 26.40 21.79
CA PHE A 61 21.59 25.52 21.91
C PHE A 61 22.02 24.07 21.82
N VAL A 62 21.57 23.23 22.75
CA VAL A 62 21.86 21.79 22.74
C VAL A 62 20.71 21.04 22.05
N LEU A 63 20.92 20.65 20.79
CA LEU A 63 19.99 19.79 20.06
C LEU A 63 20.30 18.33 20.36
N HIS A 64 19.26 17.51 20.48
CA HIS A 64 19.40 16.06 20.66
C HIS A 64 18.31 15.33 19.88
N GLY A 65 18.31 13.99 19.94
CA GLY A 65 17.39 13.16 19.14
C GLY A 65 15.91 13.55 19.28
N GLY A 66 15.46 13.95 20.48
CA GLY A 66 14.09 14.40 20.74
C GLY A 66 13.70 15.62 19.90
N HIS A 67 14.60 16.59 19.71
CA HIS A 67 14.33 17.75 18.84
C HIS A 67 14.16 17.35 17.37
N LEU A 68 14.95 16.38 16.90
CA LEU A 68 14.78 15.84 15.54
C LEU A 68 13.43 15.13 15.38
N VAL A 69 13.03 14.30 16.35
CA VAL A 69 11.73 13.63 16.32
C VAL A 69 10.58 14.64 16.40
N ALA A 70 10.72 15.69 17.21
CA ALA A 70 9.75 16.77 17.31
C ALA A 70 9.62 17.53 15.98
N ALA A 71 10.74 17.82 15.31
CA ALA A 71 10.74 18.45 13.99
C ALA A 71 10.08 17.56 12.92
N LEU A 72 10.35 16.24 12.92
CA LEU A 72 9.68 15.29 12.03
C LEU A 72 8.17 15.25 12.27
N TYR A 73 7.74 15.20 13.53
CA TYR A 73 6.33 15.28 13.88
C TYR A 73 5.69 16.60 13.44
N ALA A 74 6.33 17.74 13.73
CA ALA A 74 5.87 19.06 13.33
C ALA A 74 5.71 19.18 11.80
N ALA A 75 6.66 18.62 11.03
CA ALA A 75 6.59 18.59 9.58
C ALA A 75 5.36 17.83 9.03
N LEU A 76 4.77 16.92 9.82
CA LEU A 76 3.57 16.16 9.44
C LEU A 76 2.26 16.84 9.89
N VAL A 77 2.27 17.57 11.01
CA VAL A 77 1.04 18.17 11.58
C VAL A 77 0.84 19.64 11.18
N VAL A 78 1.91 20.42 10.99
CA VAL A 78 1.82 21.83 10.59
C VAL A 78 1.13 22.01 9.24
N PRO A 79 1.40 21.20 8.19
CA PRO A 79 0.66 21.32 6.93
C PRO A 79 -0.85 21.15 7.09
N GLN A 80 -1.31 20.33 8.04
CA GLN A 80 -2.74 20.15 8.31
C GLN A 80 -3.36 21.43 8.86
N LEU A 81 -2.67 22.13 9.76
CA LEU A 81 -3.10 23.45 10.25
C LEU A 81 -3.13 24.47 9.11
N LEU A 82 -2.13 24.48 8.24
CA LEU A 82 -2.10 25.37 7.08
C LEU A 82 -3.26 25.10 6.11
N VAL A 83 -3.62 23.84 5.88
CA VAL A 83 -4.79 23.46 5.07
C VAL A 83 -6.10 23.93 5.72
N LEU A 84 -6.24 23.78 7.05
CA LEU A 84 -7.42 24.27 7.76
C LEU A 84 -7.52 25.80 7.71
N LEU A 85 -6.42 26.52 7.91
CA LEU A 85 -6.40 27.99 7.81
C LEU A 85 -6.64 28.45 6.36
N GLY A 86 -6.04 27.76 5.39
CA GLY A 86 -6.16 28.03 3.96
C GLY A 86 -7.53 27.72 3.38
N ALA A 87 -8.37 26.93 4.04
CA ALA A 87 -9.75 26.65 3.61
C ALA A 87 -10.64 27.91 3.53
N HIS A 88 -10.20 29.02 4.15
CA HIS A 88 -10.85 30.32 4.07
C HIS A 88 -10.33 31.22 2.93
N VAL A 89 -9.34 30.75 2.16
CA VAL A 89 -8.73 31.50 1.07
C VAL A 89 -9.11 30.85 -0.26
N HIS A 90 -9.70 31.63 -1.16
CA HIS A 90 -10.22 31.17 -2.44
C HIS A 90 -9.57 31.92 -3.59
N VAL A 91 -9.46 31.29 -4.76
CA VAL A 91 -9.06 31.98 -5.99
C VAL A 91 -10.30 32.60 -6.63
N GLY A 92 -10.39 33.92 -6.60
CA GLY A 92 -11.42 34.72 -7.28
C GLY A 92 -11.01 35.12 -8.71
N SER A 93 -11.56 36.20 -9.23
CA SER A 93 -11.26 36.77 -10.55
C SER A 93 -9.84 37.35 -10.64
N GLY A 94 -8.83 36.48 -10.55
CA GLY A 94 -7.41 36.84 -10.60
C GLY A 94 -6.75 37.21 -9.27
N ALA A 95 -7.46 37.09 -8.13
CA ALA A 95 -6.92 37.42 -6.81
C ALA A 95 -7.31 36.38 -5.74
N LEU A 96 -6.51 36.27 -4.68
CA LEU A 96 -6.87 35.50 -3.49
C LEU A 96 -7.87 36.29 -2.65
N VAL A 97 -9.00 35.67 -2.33
CA VAL A 97 -10.10 36.29 -1.58
C VAL A 97 -10.37 35.49 -0.32
N TRP A 98 -10.51 36.19 0.80
CA TRP A 98 -10.93 35.58 2.06
C TRP A 98 -12.44 35.35 2.09
N GLY A 99 -12.88 34.20 2.59
CA GLY A 99 -14.28 33.84 2.66
C GLY A 99 -14.57 32.70 3.63
N ARG A 100 -15.84 32.28 3.66
CA ARG A 100 -16.28 31.08 4.38
C ARG A 100 -15.66 29.81 3.78
N ASP A 101 -15.61 28.72 4.56
CA ASP A 101 -15.29 27.39 4.01
C ASP A 101 -16.32 27.04 2.93
N ARG A 102 -15.85 26.46 1.82
CA ARG A 102 -16.68 26.08 0.66
C ARG A 102 -16.28 24.69 0.22
N LEU A 103 -17.29 23.88 -0.12
CA LEU A 103 -17.11 22.57 -0.71
C LEU A 103 -17.79 22.57 -2.08
N LEU A 104 -17.06 22.24 -3.13
CA LEU A 104 -17.59 22.21 -4.50
C LEU A 104 -17.67 20.76 -4.99
N ALA A 105 -18.75 20.41 -5.67
CA ALA A 105 -18.90 19.18 -6.46
C ALA A 105 -18.70 19.49 -7.94
N GLY A 106 -18.30 18.48 -8.72
CA GLY A 106 -18.14 18.57 -10.17
C GLY A 106 -16.73 18.97 -10.62
N SER A 107 -16.46 18.80 -11.91
CA SER A 107 -15.21 19.25 -12.55
C SER A 107 -15.51 20.46 -13.44
N PRO A 108 -14.93 21.66 -13.18
CA PRO A 108 -15.32 22.91 -13.83
C PRO A 108 -15.45 22.87 -15.36
N HIS A 109 -14.60 22.07 -16.02
CA HIS A 109 -14.56 21.90 -17.47
C HIS A 109 -15.51 20.83 -18.03
N ALA A 110 -16.09 19.98 -17.18
CA ALA A 110 -16.88 18.81 -17.60
C ALA A 110 -18.29 18.77 -16.99
N CYS A 111 -18.70 19.79 -16.25
CA CYS A 111 -19.96 19.81 -15.50
C CYS A 111 -21.24 19.75 -16.34
N THR A 112 -21.14 20.01 -17.64
CA THR A 112 -22.24 19.90 -18.60
C THR A 112 -22.23 18.59 -19.38
N LEU A 113 -21.17 17.78 -19.26
CA LEU A 113 -21.05 16.53 -19.99
C LEU A 113 -21.97 15.45 -19.39
N PRO A 114 -22.59 14.60 -20.22
CA PRO A 114 -23.38 13.48 -19.74
C PRO A 114 -22.62 12.58 -18.78
N GLY A 115 -23.28 12.14 -17.71
CA GLY A 115 -22.70 11.25 -16.70
C GLY A 115 -21.70 11.91 -15.74
N GLN A 116 -21.36 13.19 -15.92
CA GLN A 116 -20.56 13.96 -14.97
C GLN A 116 -21.42 14.61 -13.89
N PRO A 117 -20.91 14.74 -12.64
CA PRO A 117 -21.60 15.49 -11.61
C PRO A 117 -21.68 16.98 -11.96
N THR A 118 -22.85 17.60 -11.72
CA THR A 118 -23.02 19.04 -11.94
C THR A 118 -22.18 19.86 -10.97
N CYS A 119 -21.63 20.98 -11.48
CA CYS A 119 -20.88 21.93 -10.68
C CYS A 119 -21.81 22.63 -9.71
N ARG A 120 -21.61 22.43 -8.41
CA ARG A 120 -22.39 23.12 -7.38
C ARG A 120 -21.64 23.21 -6.07
N GLU A 121 -21.95 24.25 -5.29
CA GLU A 121 -21.54 24.31 -3.89
C GLU A 121 -22.38 23.32 -3.07
N ILE A 122 -21.70 22.50 -2.27
CA ILE A 122 -22.31 21.53 -1.37
C ILE A 122 -22.44 22.17 0.01
N ALA A 123 -23.63 22.04 0.61
CA ALA A 123 -23.86 22.49 1.97
C ALA A 123 -23.01 21.70 2.97
N LEU A 124 -22.37 22.41 3.90
CA LEU A 124 -21.59 21.81 4.98
C LEU A 124 -22.53 21.21 6.04
N ALA A 125 -22.29 19.97 6.45
CA ALA A 125 -23.12 19.30 7.44
C ALA A 125 -23.07 19.97 8.84
N HIS A 126 -21.90 20.44 9.26
CA HIS A 126 -21.69 21.07 10.57
C HIS A 126 -20.87 22.36 10.45
N PRO A 127 -21.49 23.49 10.05
CA PRO A 127 -20.79 24.77 9.84
C PRO A 127 -20.10 25.32 11.09
N ARG A 128 -20.54 24.94 12.30
CA ARG A 128 -19.93 25.34 13.58
C ARG A 128 -18.55 24.72 13.79
N LEU A 129 -18.28 23.56 13.17
CA LEU A 129 -16.95 22.95 13.14
C LEU A 129 -16.14 23.55 11.98
N ALA A 130 -16.14 24.88 11.87
CA ALA A 130 -15.42 25.58 10.80
C ALA A 130 -13.91 25.29 10.87
N PRO A 131 -13.18 25.32 9.74
CA PRO A 131 -11.75 25.02 9.71
C PRO A 131 -10.91 25.85 10.70
N LEU A 132 -11.21 27.15 10.87
CA LEU A 132 -10.57 28.00 11.90
C LEU A 132 -10.79 27.50 13.34
N ALA A 133 -11.99 27.05 13.68
CA ALA A 133 -12.29 26.51 15.01
C ALA A 133 -11.53 25.19 15.25
N GLN A 134 -11.44 24.35 14.21
CA GLN A 134 -10.63 23.14 14.25
C GLN A 134 -9.14 23.46 14.43
N ALA A 135 -8.60 24.44 13.69
CA ALA A 135 -7.21 24.87 13.83
C ALA A 135 -6.92 25.40 15.24
N ALA A 136 -7.82 26.20 15.81
CA ALA A 136 -7.70 26.72 17.18
C ALA A 136 -7.69 25.61 18.23
N PHE A 137 -8.45 24.52 18.01
CA PHE A 137 -8.45 23.36 18.89
C PHE A 137 -7.18 22.50 18.73
N TRP A 138 -6.76 22.22 17.50
CA TRP A 138 -5.64 21.31 17.24
C TRP A 138 -4.28 21.93 17.51
N LEU A 139 -4.11 23.25 17.31
CA LEU A 139 -2.86 23.96 17.54
C LEU A 139 -2.26 23.71 18.94
N PRO A 140 -2.98 23.92 20.07
CA PRO A 140 -2.41 23.68 21.40
C PRO A 140 -2.06 22.20 21.63
N VAL A 141 -2.87 21.27 21.12
CA VAL A 141 -2.59 19.82 21.24
C VAL A 141 -1.31 19.46 20.48
N MET A 142 -1.16 19.97 19.26
CA MET A 142 0.02 19.75 18.42
C MET A 142 1.27 20.42 19.01
N ALA A 143 1.15 21.64 19.53
CA ALA A 143 2.24 22.36 20.18
C ALA A 143 2.71 21.62 21.45
N TYR A 144 1.79 21.24 22.34
CA TYR A 144 2.11 20.46 23.54
C TYR A 144 2.80 19.14 23.19
N THR A 145 2.27 18.40 22.21
CA THR A 145 2.86 17.13 21.75
C THR A 145 4.28 17.34 21.21
N THR A 146 4.50 18.41 20.43
CA THR A 146 5.83 18.76 19.90
C THR A 146 6.83 19.03 21.02
N LEU A 147 6.45 19.85 22.02
CA LEU A 147 7.30 20.17 23.17
C LEU A 147 7.61 18.92 24.00
N ARG A 148 6.60 18.09 24.27
CA ARG A 148 6.78 16.84 25.03
C ARG A 148 7.72 15.86 24.33
N ILE A 149 7.68 15.77 23.00
CA ILE A 149 8.60 14.97 22.20
C ILE A 149 10.01 15.58 22.27
N ALA A 150 10.13 16.91 22.13
CA ALA A 150 11.40 17.63 22.19
C ALA A 150 12.12 17.39 23.53
N ASP A 151 11.39 17.32 24.64
CA ASP A 151 11.95 17.04 25.98
C ASP A 151 12.45 15.61 26.18
N THR A 152 12.14 14.68 25.28
CA THR A 152 12.49 13.26 25.45
C THR A 152 14.00 13.04 25.22
N ARG A 153 14.74 12.73 26.29
CA ARG A 153 16.22 12.53 26.25
C ARG A 153 16.67 11.09 25.99
N ARG A 154 15.90 10.11 26.49
CA ARG A 154 16.23 8.68 26.37
C ARG A 154 16.14 8.22 24.93
N ALA A 155 17.21 7.64 24.42
CA ALA A 155 17.28 7.19 23.03
C ALA A 155 16.20 6.13 22.74
N ARG A 156 15.97 5.18 23.65
CA ARG A 156 14.91 4.17 23.46
C ARG A 156 13.53 4.80 23.28
N ASN A 157 13.17 5.76 24.13
CA ASN A 157 11.87 6.42 24.10
C ASN A 157 11.68 7.21 22.79
N GLN A 158 12.73 7.88 22.29
CA GLN A 158 12.70 8.56 21.00
C GLN A 158 12.38 7.59 19.85
N TRP A 159 13.02 6.40 19.82
CA TRP A 159 12.75 5.38 18.81
C TRP A 159 11.30 4.88 18.88
N VAL A 160 10.76 4.70 20.09
CA VAL A 160 9.36 4.31 20.28
C VAL A 160 8.39 5.40 19.81
N ILE A 161 8.69 6.68 20.06
CA ILE A 161 7.88 7.79 19.55
C ILE A 161 7.89 7.80 18.01
N VAL A 162 9.04 7.56 17.37
CA VAL A 162 9.11 7.40 15.90
C VAL A 162 8.29 6.19 15.44
N ALA A 163 8.29 5.09 16.22
CA ALA A 163 7.43 3.96 15.93
C ALA A 163 5.92 4.32 15.96
N TRP A 164 5.50 5.15 16.93
CA TRP A 164 4.13 5.69 16.99
C TRP A 164 3.83 6.63 15.83
N LEU A 165 4.76 7.49 15.41
CA LEU A 165 4.59 8.35 14.24
C LEU A 165 4.29 7.52 12.99
N PHE A 166 5.06 6.46 12.74
CA PHE A 166 4.81 5.56 11.62
C PHE A 166 3.50 4.77 11.75
N ALA A 167 3.13 4.32 12.94
CA ALA A 167 1.86 3.64 13.20
C ALA A 167 0.64 4.56 12.97
N ALA A 168 0.76 5.83 13.36
CA ALA A 168 -0.25 6.85 13.13
C ALA A 168 -0.39 7.18 11.63
N LEU A 169 0.71 7.31 10.89
CA LEU A 169 0.69 7.47 9.42
C LEU A 169 0.03 6.28 8.72
N ALA A 170 0.38 5.06 9.12
CA ALA A 170 -0.26 3.85 8.61
C ALA A 170 -1.78 3.87 8.86
N THR A 171 -2.18 4.35 10.04
CA THR A 171 -3.60 4.44 10.43
C THR A 171 -4.37 5.52 9.67
N MET A 172 -3.75 6.68 9.48
CA MET A 172 -4.31 7.75 8.66
C MET A 172 -4.56 7.27 7.22
N SER A 173 -3.70 6.37 6.73
CA SER A 173 -3.74 5.91 5.34
C SER A 173 -4.81 4.86 5.06
N LYS A 174 -4.92 3.83 5.91
CA LYS A 174 -5.80 2.68 5.64
C LYS A 174 -6.56 2.17 6.89
N GLY A 175 -6.74 3.04 7.87
CA GLY A 175 -7.56 2.76 9.07
C GLY A 175 -6.81 1.98 10.16
N PRO A 176 -7.53 1.49 11.18
CA PRO A 176 -6.97 1.11 12.48
C PRO A 176 -5.94 -0.03 12.44
N ALA A 177 -5.89 -0.81 11.36
CA ALA A 177 -4.89 -1.87 11.17
C ALA A 177 -3.45 -1.36 11.33
N GLY A 178 -3.18 -0.10 10.97
CA GLY A 178 -1.86 0.53 11.14
C GLY A 178 -1.35 0.60 12.58
N LEU A 179 -2.26 0.72 13.57
CA LEU A 179 -1.93 0.70 15.01
C LEU A 179 -2.00 -0.69 15.60
N VAL A 180 -2.95 -1.53 15.15
CA VAL A 180 -3.15 -2.88 15.69
C VAL A 180 -1.85 -3.69 15.64
N ILE A 181 -1.09 -3.59 14.54
CA ILE A 181 0.13 -4.40 14.36
C ILE A 181 1.24 -4.00 15.34
N PRO A 182 1.68 -2.73 15.43
CA PRO A 182 2.66 -2.31 16.46
C PRO A 182 2.18 -2.55 17.90
N VAL A 183 0.90 -2.32 18.19
CA VAL A 183 0.30 -2.59 19.50
C VAL A 183 0.33 -4.09 19.83
N SER A 184 0.16 -4.96 18.84
CA SER A 184 0.25 -6.41 19.06
C SER A 184 1.68 -6.88 19.36
N ALA A 185 2.70 -6.25 18.76
CA ALA A 185 4.10 -6.46 19.13
C ALA A 185 4.33 -6.11 20.60
N ALA A 186 3.77 -4.97 21.03
CA ALA A 186 3.78 -4.50 22.39
C ALA A 186 3.05 -5.45 23.36
N ALA A 187 1.85 -5.91 23.00
CA ALA A 187 1.06 -6.83 23.80
C ALA A 187 1.77 -8.19 23.98
N MET A 188 2.40 -8.70 22.91
CA MET A 188 3.19 -9.92 22.96
C MET A 188 4.36 -9.81 23.94
N LEU A 189 5.04 -8.65 23.98
CA LEU A 189 6.09 -8.39 24.97
C LEU A 189 5.57 -8.51 26.41
N LEU A 190 4.40 -7.93 26.70
CA LEU A 190 3.79 -7.98 28.03
C LEU A 190 3.40 -9.42 28.40
N ALA A 191 2.83 -10.16 27.46
CA ALA A 191 2.44 -11.56 27.65
C ALA A 191 3.64 -12.46 28.00
N ILE A 192 4.77 -12.28 27.29
CA ILE A 192 6.00 -13.05 27.52
C ILE A 192 6.66 -12.67 28.83
N ARG A 193 6.75 -11.37 29.13
CA ARG A 193 7.39 -10.88 30.37
C ARG A 193 6.52 -11.08 31.60
N ARG A 194 5.22 -11.35 31.43
CA ARG A 194 4.20 -11.40 32.50
C ARG A 194 4.32 -10.21 33.46
N SER A 195 4.60 -9.02 32.90
CA SER A 195 4.91 -7.82 33.66
C SER A 195 4.49 -6.59 32.88
N LEU A 196 3.93 -5.59 33.59
CA LEU A 196 3.56 -4.30 33.03
C LEU A 196 4.73 -3.29 33.00
N ARG A 197 5.90 -3.65 33.55
CA ARG A 197 7.10 -2.79 33.54
C ARG A 197 7.44 -2.23 32.15
N PRO A 198 7.30 -2.99 31.04
CA PRO A 198 7.60 -2.44 29.72
C PRO A 198 6.75 -1.24 29.31
N LEU A 199 5.53 -1.08 29.84
CA LEU A 199 4.66 0.05 29.51
C LEU A 199 5.31 1.42 29.77
N SER A 200 6.20 1.48 30.78
CA SER A 200 6.90 2.72 31.17
C SER A 200 7.79 3.33 30.09
N TRP A 201 8.32 2.52 29.16
CA TRP A 201 9.17 3.00 28.07
C TRP A 201 8.47 2.98 26.71
N MET A 202 7.25 2.47 26.66
CA MET A 202 6.45 2.38 25.43
C MET A 202 5.79 3.70 25.03
N GLU A 203 5.94 4.75 25.85
CA GLU A 203 5.46 6.10 25.53
C GLU A 203 3.98 6.12 25.13
N LEU A 204 3.12 5.31 25.77
CA LEU A 204 1.73 5.13 25.35
C LEU A 204 0.94 6.45 25.30
N ALA A 205 1.12 7.31 26.32
CA ALA A 205 0.47 8.61 26.36
C ALA A 205 0.93 9.52 25.21
N THR A 206 2.25 9.60 24.98
CA THR A 206 2.83 10.36 23.86
C THR A 206 2.39 9.78 22.52
N GLY A 207 2.34 8.45 22.38
CA GLY A 207 1.87 7.75 21.18
C GLY A 207 0.39 7.99 20.88
N ALA A 208 -0.45 8.02 21.93
CA ALA A 208 -1.86 8.38 21.80
C ALA A 208 -2.04 9.84 21.35
N LEU A 209 -1.28 10.77 21.94
CA LEU A 209 -1.28 12.18 21.53
C LEU A 209 -0.82 12.36 20.08
N VAL A 210 0.28 11.71 19.69
CA VAL A 210 0.79 11.69 18.30
C VAL A 210 -0.27 11.16 17.35
N THR A 211 -0.90 10.04 17.70
CA THR A 211 -1.95 9.43 16.86
C THR A 211 -3.16 10.35 16.72
N LEU A 212 -3.67 10.86 17.84
CA LEU A 212 -4.87 11.70 17.87
C LEU A 212 -4.67 12.98 17.08
N SER A 213 -3.55 13.66 17.28
CA SER A 213 -3.23 14.93 16.62
C SER A 213 -2.85 14.78 15.14
N LEU A 214 -2.31 13.63 14.73
CA LEU A 214 -1.96 13.37 13.33
C LEU A 214 -3.17 12.88 12.51
N VAL A 215 -4.01 12.01 13.10
CA VAL A 215 -5.13 11.35 12.40
C VAL A 215 -6.42 12.16 12.57
N GLY A 216 -6.67 12.68 13.77
CA GLY A 216 -7.92 13.33 14.16
C GLY A 216 -8.34 14.51 13.27
N PRO A 217 -7.45 15.46 12.91
CA PRO A 217 -7.85 16.64 12.14
C PRO A 217 -8.56 16.32 10.84
N TRP A 218 -8.09 15.32 10.09
CA TRP A 218 -8.73 14.92 8.83
C TRP A 218 -10.12 14.31 9.04
N TYR A 219 -10.29 13.43 10.04
CA TYR A 219 -11.59 12.83 10.34
C TYR A 219 -12.60 13.88 10.83
N VAL A 220 -12.16 14.82 11.67
CA VAL A 220 -13.02 15.92 12.13
C VAL A 220 -13.40 16.84 10.97
N ALA A 221 -12.46 17.18 10.08
CA ALA A 221 -12.74 18.00 8.90
C ALA A 221 -13.70 17.32 7.92
N ALA A 222 -13.50 16.03 7.64
CA ALA A 222 -14.38 15.25 6.76
C ALA A 222 -15.79 15.11 7.35
N TYR A 223 -15.89 14.83 8.66
CA TYR A 223 -17.17 14.79 9.36
C TYR A 223 -17.86 16.16 9.40
N ALA A 224 -17.12 17.25 9.62
CA ALA A 224 -17.68 18.60 9.61
C ALA A 224 -18.33 18.95 8.26
N ARG A 225 -17.73 18.50 7.16
CA ARG A 225 -18.21 18.75 5.79
C ARG A 225 -19.35 17.83 5.37
N HIS A 226 -19.25 16.53 5.66
CA HIS A 226 -20.15 15.50 5.11
C HIS A 226 -21.12 14.89 6.13
N GLY A 227 -20.90 15.12 7.42
CA GLY A 227 -21.73 14.64 8.52
C GLY A 227 -21.77 13.12 8.61
N ARG A 228 -22.93 12.59 9.02
CA ARG A 228 -23.13 11.16 9.27
C ARG A 228 -22.89 10.28 8.04
N SER A 229 -23.17 10.79 6.84
CA SER A 229 -22.97 10.05 5.58
C SER A 229 -21.53 9.57 5.41
N PHE A 230 -20.55 10.39 5.80
CA PHE A 230 -19.14 10.02 5.75
C PHE A 230 -18.79 8.90 6.73
N ILE A 231 -19.33 8.92 7.94
CA ILE A 231 -19.10 7.87 8.94
C ILE A 231 -19.73 6.55 8.50
N ASP A 232 -20.96 6.61 7.99
CA ASP A 232 -21.67 5.43 7.53
C ASP A 232 -20.96 4.78 6.33
N GLU A 233 -20.46 5.58 5.37
CA GLU A 233 -19.73 5.05 4.24
C GLU A 233 -18.31 4.57 4.60
N LEU A 234 -17.49 5.42 5.22
CA LEU A 234 -16.09 5.08 5.48
C LEU A 234 -15.95 4.07 6.61
N VAL A 235 -16.53 4.37 7.78
CA VAL A 235 -16.28 3.59 9.00
C VAL A 235 -17.24 2.40 9.05
N MET A 236 -18.54 2.61 8.94
CA MET A 236 -19.52 1.52 9.10
C MET A 236 -19.47 0.55 7.93
N ARG A 237 -19.54 1.04 6.68
CA ARG A 237 -19.58 0.16 5.50
C ARG A 237 -18.19 -0.33 5.10
N ASN A 238 -17.24 0.57 4.87
CA ASN A 238 -15.95 0.19 4.28
C ASN A 238 -14.91 -0.36 5.27
N MET A 239 -14.97 0.00 6.56
CA MET A 239 -14.07 -0.58 7.57
C MET A 239 -14.72 -1.75 8.32
N LEU A 240 -15.85 -1.51 9.00
CA LEU A 240 -16.51 -2.55 9.81
C LEU A 240 -17.25 -3.56 8.93
N GLY A 241 -18.07 -3.09 7.99
CA GLY A 241 -18.87 -3.93 7.10
C GLY A 241 -18.01 -4.88 6.27
N ARG A 242 -16.89 -4.41 5.69
CA ARG A 242 -15.96 -5.31 4.96
C ARG A 242 -15.28 -6.36 5.84
N THR A 243 -15.14 -6.07 7.14
CA THR A 243 -14.57 -7.00 8.12
C THR A 243 -15.59 -8.08 8.50
N LEU A 244 -16.85 -7.67 8.70
CA LEU A 244 -17.92 -8.51 9.25
C LEU A 244 -18.81 -9.18 8.18
N ASP A 245 -18.87 -8.65 6.97
CA ASP A 245 -19.73 -9.08 5.86
C ASP A 245 -18.96 -9.21 4.52
N HIS A 246 -19.55 -9.94 3.55
CA HIS A 246 -19.01 -10.08 2.20
C HIS A 246 -19.43 -8.87 1.35
N LEU A 247 -18.59 -7.83 1.32
CA LEU A 247 -18.79 -6.66 0.46
C LEU A 247 -17.70 -6.66 -0.61
N HIS A 248 -18.09 -6.81 -1.88
CA HIS A 248 -17.19 -6.78 -3.05
C HIS A 248 -16.18 -7.93 -3.14
N ASP A 249 -16.63 -9.17 -2.91
CA ASP A 249 -15.79 -10.36 -3.12
C ASP A 249 -15.70 -10.73 -4.63
N THR A 250 -14.48 -10.83 -5.16
CA THR A 250 -14.21 -11.31 -6.52
C THR A 250 -13.66 -12.73 -6.57
N ASN A 251 -13.52 -13.41 -5.42
CA ASN A 251 -12.98 -14.78 -5.32
C ASN A 251 -14.05 -15.86 -5.57
N GLY A 252 -15.07 -15.59 -6.39
CA GLY A 252 -16.17 -16.52 -6.63
C GLY A 252 -15.67 -17.89 -7.08
N GLY A 253 -15.89 -18.93 -6.27
CA GLY A 253 -15.51 -20.31 -6.56
C GLY A 253 -14.20 -20.81 -5.95
N ASP A 254 -13.42 -19.95 -5.27
CA ASP A 254 -12.13 -20.32 -4.65
C ASP A 254 -12.26 -20.70 -3.17
N ASP A 255 -11.38 -21.59 -2.69
CA ASP A 255 -11.21 -21.85 -1.25
C ASP A 255 -10.65 -20.60 -0.55
N VAL A 256 -11.55 -19.85 0.08
CA VAL A 256 -11.26 -18.64 0.88
C VAL A 256 -10.92 -18.96 2.34
N GLY A 257 -10.57 -20.21 2.66
CA GLY A 257 -10.09 -20.65 3.96
C GLY A 257 -8.71 -20.10 4.35
N ILE A 258 -8.11 -20.65 5.39
CA ILE A 258 -6.76 -20.25 5.84
C ILE A 258 -5.68 -20.51 4.77
N THR A 259 -5.88 -21.57 3.99
CA THR A 259 -5.08 -21.98 2.82
C THR A 259 -4.90 -20.85 1.81
N TYR A 260 -5.92 -20.01 1.63
CA TYR A 260 -5.89 -18.85 0.73
C TYR A 260 -4.71 -17.92 1.05
N PHE A 261 -4.66 -17.38 2.27
CA PHE A 261 -3.62 -16.42 2.64
C PHE A 261 -2.27 -17.08 2.90
N VAL A 262 -2.22 -18.37 3.21
CA VAL A 262 -0.96 -19.14 3.20
C VAL A 262 -0.34 -19.12 1.80
N LYS A 263 -1.12 -19.37 0.75
CA LYS A 263 -0.64 -19.28 -0.64
C LYS A 263 -0.20 -17.86 -1.00
N GLN A 264 -1.03 -16.85 -0.71
CA GLN A 264 -0.69 -15.45 -1.01
C GLN A 264 0.58 -14.99 -0.27
N LEU A 265 0.75 -15.41 0.99
CA LEU A 265 1.97 -15.13 1.75
C LEU A 265 3.18 -15.83 1.11
N GLY A 266 3.02 -17.07 0.66
CA GLY A 266 4.06 -17.80 -0.07
C GLY A 266 4.55 -17.05 -1.29
N TYR A 267 3.63 -16.63 -2.17
CA TYR A 267 3.98 -15.85 -3.37
C TYR A 267 4.62 -14.51 -3.00
N ALA A 268 4.05 -13.78 -2.04
CA ALA A 268 4.52 -12.47 -1.64
C ALA A 268 5.91 -12.50 -0.99
N THR A 269 6.29 -13.62 -0.35
CA THR A 269 7.53 -13.76 0.42
C THR A 269 8.61 -14.58 -0.28
N LEU A 270 8.37 -15.20 -1.44
CA LEU A 270 9.34 -16.05 -2.13
C LEU A 270 10.71 -15.35 -2.28
N PRO A 271 11.84 -15.98 -1.91
CA PRO A 271 12.02 -17.35 -1.40
C PRO A 271 12.03 -17.48 0.14
N TRP A 272 11.70 -16.41 0.85
CA TRP A 272 11.80 -16.33 2.31
C TRP A 272 10.68 -17.05 3.06
N PHE A 273 9.65 -17.55 2.38
CA PHE A 273 8.48 -18.19 3.01
C PHE A 273 8.86 -19.33 3.96
N GLY A 274 9.74 -20.24 3.52
CA GLY A 274 10.22 -21.34 4.37
C GLY A 274 10.97 -20.82 5.61
N PHE A 275 11.77 -19.76 5.47
CA PHE A 275 12.46 -19.14 6.61
C PHE A 275 11.49 -18.49 7.59
N ALA A 276 10.38 -17.94 7.13
CA ALA A 276 9.36 -17.37 8.01
C ALA A 276 8.76 -18.45 8.92
N LEU A 277 8.40 -19.61 8.34
CA LEU A 277 7.93 -20.77 9.11
C LEU A 277 9.00 -21.27 10.08
N ALA A 278 10.22 -21.44 9.60
CA ALA A 278 11.35 -21.86 10.42
C ALA A 278 11.61 -20.91 11.60
N ALA A 279 11.54 -19.60 11.37
CA ALA A 279 11.76 -18.60 12.40
C ALA A 279 10.68 -18.64 13.48
N LEU A 280 9.42 -18.95 13.13
CA LEU A 280 8.33 -19.18 14.10
C LEU A 280 8.59 -20.43 14.95
N PHE A 281 9.00 -21.54 14.34
CA PHE A 281 9.33 -22.77 15.07
C PHE A 281 10.63 -22.66 15.90
N SER A 282 11.46 -21.66 15.61
CA SER A 282 12.70 -21.36 16.36
C SER A 282 12.51 -20.50 17.61
N LEU A 283 11.27 -20.09 17.92
CA LEU A 283 10.99 -19.25 19.09
C LEU A 283 11.35 -20.01 20.37
N SER A 284 12.21 -19.40 21.18
CA SER A 284 12.62 -19.99 22.47
C SER A 284 11.45 -19.96 23.45
N THR A 285 11.15 -21.12 24.04
CA THR A 285 10.19 -21.28 25.15
C THR A 285 10.85 -21.15 26.52
N GLY A 286 12.17 -20.88 26.56
CA GLY A 286 12.95 -20.79 27.80
C GLY A 286 12.74 -19.49 28.59
N THR A 287 13.04 -19.52 29.89
CA THR A 287 12.80 -18.40 30.83
C THR A 287 13.78 -17.23 30.73
N ARG A 288 14.91 -17.39 30.02
CA ARG A 288 15.90 -16.31 29.80
C ARG A 288 15.70 -15.63 28.44
N PHE A 289 14.82 -14.64 28.40
CA PHE A 289 14.64 -13.77 27.23
C PHE A 289 15.71 -12.68 27.17
N GLY A 290 16.78 -12.92 26.41
CA GLY A 290 17.68 -11.87 25.95
C GLY A 290 16.98 -10.87 25.01
N ARG A 291 17.65 -9.76 24.68
CA ARG A 291 17.10 -8.69 23.81
C ARG A 291 16.64 -9.23 22.44
N LYS A 292 17.46 -10.05 21.79
CA LYS A 292 17.17 -10.64 20.47
C LYS A 292 15.97 -11.60 20.51
N ALA A 293 15.90 -12.49 21.52
CA ALA A 293 14.75 -13.38 21.72
C ALA A 293 13.45 -12.59 21.98
N THR A 294 13.55 -11.49 22.74
CA THR A 294 12.42 -10.58 22.97
C THR A 294 11.94 -9.96 21.67
N ALA A 295 12.85 -9.42 20.86
CA ALA A 295 12.52 -8.84 19.55
C ALA A 295 11.88 -9.86 18.61
N LYS A 296 12.44 -11.08 18.51
CA LYS A 296 11.86 -12.17 17.69
C LYS A 296 10.43 -12.45 18.10
N ALA A 297 10.17 -12.58 19.40
CA ALA A 297 8.84 -12.91 19.88
C ALA A 297 7.83 -11.77 19.68
N MET A 298 8.24 -10.50 19.87
CA MET A 298 7.43 -9.34 19.49
C MET A 298 7.05 -9.37 18.00
N MET A 299 8.02 -9.67 17.13
CA MET A 299 7.80 -9.74 15.67
C MET A 299 6.93 -10.93 15.27
N ALA A 300 7.09 -12.08 15.93
CA ALA A 300 6.21 -13.22 15.75
C ALA A 300 4.76 -12.88 16.15
N GLY A 301 4.56 -12.22 17.29
CA GLY A 301 3.23 -11.75 17.69
C GLY A 301 2.62 -10.79 16.68
N ALA A 302 3.39 -9.79 16.24
CA ALA A 302 2.95 -8.84 15.22
C ALA A 302 2.60 -9.50 13.88
N PHE A 303 3.43 -10.45 13.43
CA PHE A 303 3.20 -11.21 12.21
C PHE A 303 1.95 -12.09 12.33
N LEU A 304 1.81 -12.86 13.42
CA LEU A 304 0.68 -13.75 13.62
C LEU A 304 -0.63 -12.97 13.73
N VAL A 305 -0.64 -11.84 14.43
CA VAL A 305 -1.83 -10.98 14.55
C VAL A 305 -2.18 -10.34 13.21
N ALA A 306 -1.19 -9.81 12.47
CA ALA A 306 -1.42 -9.27 11.13
C ALA A 306 -2.00 -10.34 10.19
N PHE A 307 -1.39 -11.53 10.16
CA PHE A 307 -1.84 -12.66 9.33
C PHE A 307 -3.22 -13.18 9.73
N THR A 308 -3.49 -13.29 11.03
CA THR A 308 -4.79 -13.75 11.55
C THR A 308 -5.88 -12.74 11.21
N LEU A 309 -5.62 -11.44 11.40
CA LEU A 309 -6.57 -10.38 11.09
C LEU A 309 -7.02 -10.45 9.64
N VAL A 310 -6.07 -10.49 8.68
CA VAL A 310 -6.43 -10.57 7.26
C VAL A 310 -7.08 -11.91 6.90
N SER A 311 -6.70 -13.00 7.58
CA SER A 311 -7.30 -14.32 7.36
C SER A 311 -8.74 -14.42 7.84
N MET A 312 -9.10 -13.67 8.89
CA MET A 312 -10.45 -13.63 9.46
C MET A 312 -11.40 -12.66 8.76
N MET A 313 -10.88 -11.69 7.99
CA MET A 313 -11.73 -10.75 7.24
C MET A 313 -12.57 -11.52 6.20
N LYS A 314 -13.87 -11.22 6.14
CA LYS A 314 -14.77 -11.84 5.14
C LYS A 314 -14.50 -11.38 3.72
N THR A 315 -14.23 -10.10 3.53
CA THR A 315 -13.81 -9.56 2.23
C THR A 315 -12.31 -9.82 2.04
N LYS A 316 -11.92 -10.58 1.01
CA LYS A 316 -10.52 -10.98 0.80
C LYS A 316 -9.97 -10.48 -0.54
N PHE A 317 -8.84 -9.79 -0.48
CA PHE A 317 -8.01 -9.52 -1.65
C PHE A 317 -6.60 -10.05 -1.41
N HIS A 318 -5.95 -10.50 -2.49
CA HIS A 318 -4.61 -11.07 -2.41
C HIS A 318 -3.60 -10.11 -1.74
N HIS A 319 -3.66 -8.81 -2.06
CA HIS A 319 -2.75 -7.80 -1.49
C HIS A 319 -2.95 -7.55 0.02
N TYR A 320 -4.02 -8.02 0.66
CA TYR A 320 -4.19 -7.82 2.12
C TYR A 320 -3.07 -8.46 2.93
N VAL A 321 -2.49 -9.56 2.44
CA VAL A 321 -1.37 -10.24 3.09
C VAL A 321 -0.13 -9.35 3.23
N LEU A 322 0.00 -8.29 2.41
CA LEU A 322 1.19 -7.45 2.34
C LEU A 322 1.48 -6.72 3.67
N VAL A 323 0.44 -6.47 4.47
CA VAL A 323 0.59 -5.84 5.80
C VAL A 323 1.36 -6.72 6.80
N ALA A 324 1.37 -8.04 6.59
CA ALA A 324 2.12 -8.98 7.42
C ALA A 324 3.60 -9.11 7.01
N LEU A 325 4.00 -8.60 5.84
CA LEU A 325 5.37 -8.74 5.34
C LEU A 325 6.42 -8.06 6.23
N PRO A 326 6.24 -6.82 6.73
CA PRO A 326 7.27 -6.19 7.54
C PRO A 326 7.62 -6.94 8.84
N PRO A 327 6.66 -7.34 9.71
CA PRO A 327 7.01 -8.16 10.87
C PRO A 327 7.50 -9.56 10.49
N CYS A 328 7.03 -10.14 9.38
CA CYS A 328 7.56 -11.40 8.84
C CYS A 328 9.05 -11.28 8.48
N ALA A 329 9.42 -10.26 7.70
CA ALA A 329 10.79 -10.00 7.29
C ALA A 329 11.69 -9.66 8.49
N ALA A 330 11.16 -8.92 9.48
CA ALA A 330 11.86 -8.67 10.73
C ALA A 330 12.20 -9.97 11.47
N LEU A 331 11.22 -10.86 11.62
CA LEU A 331 11.38 -12.18 12.24
C LEU A 331 12.41 -13.05 11.49
N VAL A 332 12.29 -13.14 10.16
CA VAL A 332 13.25 -13.88 9.31
C VAL A 332 14.65 -13.32 9.45
N GLY A 333 14.81 -11.99 9.35
CA GLY A 333 16.12 -11.34 9.45
C GLY A 333 16.81 -11.57 10.80
N LEU A 334 16.04 -11.58 11.90
CA LEU A 334 16.56 -11.89 13.24
C LEU A 334 16.99 -13.36 13.35
N TRP A 335 16.28 -14.30 12.72
CA TRP A 335 16.67 -15.71 12.71
C TRP A 335 17.87 -15.99 11.80
N LEU A 336 17.94 -15.36 10.62
CA LEU A 336 19.10 -15.42 9.74
C LEU A 336 20.38 -14.95 10.43
N ASP A 337 20.27 -13.93 11.29
CA ASP A 337 21.39 -13.45 12.10
C ASP A 337 21.90 -14.53 13.08
N GLU A 338 20.99 -15.29 13.71
CA GLU A 338 21.35 -16.43 14.57
C GLU A 338 22.00 -17.56 13.78
N LEU A 339 21.44 -17.93 12.62
CA LEU A 339 22.03 -18.94 11.73
C LEU A 339 23.44 -18.55 11.24
N TRP A 340 23.65 -17.26 11.00
CA TRP A 340 24.93 -16.70 10.60
C TRP A 340 25.98 -16.80 11.71
N GLU A 341 25.58 -16.54 12.96
CA GLU A 341 26.41 -16.69 14.15
C GLU A 341 26.72 -18.16 14.47
N GLU A 342 25.72 -19.04 14.41
CA GLU A 342 25.83 -20.48 14.67
C GLU A 342 26.86 -21.15 13.77
N ALA A 343 27.02 -20.68 12.53
CA ALA A 343 28.04 -21.17 11.61
C ALA A 343 29.48 -21.00 12.15
N ARG A 344 29.71 -20.08 13.10
CA ARG A 344 31.02 -19.82 13.73
C ARG A 344 31.28 -20.62 15.00
N THR A 345 30.24 -21.13 15.65
CA THR A 345 30.34 -21.71 17.01
C THR A 345 30.11 -23.21 16.98
N THR A 346 30.76 -23.96 17.86
CA THR A 346 30.49 -25.39 18.05
C THR A 346 29.09 -25.56 18.64
N THR A 347 28.19 -26.21 17.89
CA THR A 347 26.85 -26.57 18.36
C THR A 347 26.75 -28.05 18.70
N THR A 348 25.78 -28.40 19.55
CA THR A 348 25.51 -29.80 19.90
C THR A 348 25.02 -30.57 18.66
N ARG A 349 25.23 -31.90 18.63
CA ARG A 349 24.71 -32.75 17.54
C ARG A 349 23.18 -32.64 17.40
N HIS A 350 22.47 -32.52 18.52
CA HIS A 350 21.02 -32.39 18.54
C HIS A 350 20.55 -31.06 17.92
N ASP A 351 21.19 -29.95 18.27
CA ASP A 351 20.87 -28.65 17.67
C ASP A 351 21.19 -28.62 16.18
N ALA A 352 22.32 -29.20 15.78
CA ALA A 352 22.70 -29.29 14.38
C ALA A 352 21.70 -30.13 13.55
N ALA A 353 21.24 -31.27 14.08
CA ALA A 353 20.24 -32.12 13.43
C ALA A 353 18.88 -31.41 13.30
N ARG A 354 18.42 -30.73 14.37
CA ARG A 354 17.18 -29.94 14.33
C ARG A 354 17.26 -28.81 13.30
N THR A 355 18.36 -28.05 13.29
CA THR A 355 18.57 -26.99 12.30
C THR A 355 18.60 -27.55 10.88
N LEU A 356 19.22 -28.71 10.67
CA LEU A 356 19.23 -29.37 9.36
C LEU A 356 17.83 -29.72 8.87
N VAL A 357 17.00 -30.36 9.72
CA VAL A 357 15.61 -30.70 9.37
C VAL A 357 14.81 -29.45 9.01
N ILE A 358 14.93 -28.38 9.81
CA ILE A 358 14.27 -27.11 9.53
C ILE A 358 14.70 -26.54 8.16
N LEU A 359 16.00 -26.59 7.84
CA LEU A 359 16.52 -26.08 6.57
C LEU A 359 16.11 -26.94 5.36
N VAL A 360 15.95 -28.25 5.54
CA VAL A 360 15.38 -29.14 4.50
C VAL A 360 13.92 -28.77 4.23
N LEU A 361 13.14 -28.52 5.29
CA LEU A 361 11.76 -28.04 5.13
C LEU A 361 11.70 -26.69 4.44
N VAL A 362 12.61 -25.76 4.78
CA VAL A 362 12.73 -24.46 4.10
C VAL A 362 12.96 -24.64 2.58
N ALA A 363 13.88 -25.53 2.20
CA ALA A 363 14.14 -25.83 0.79
C ALA A 363 12.93 -26.47 0.11
N ALA A 364 12.28 -27.45 0.74
CA ALA A 364 11.09 -28.11 0.21
C ALA A 364 9.92 -27.13 0.00
N THR A 365 9.67 -26.22 0.95
CA THR A 365 8.65 -25.18 0.82
C THR A 365 8.99 -24.20 -0.31
N THR A 366 10.26 -23.86 -0.51
CA THR A 366 10.69 -22.99 -1.62
C THR A 366 10.40 -23.64 -2.97
N VAL A 367 10.69 -24.95 -3.10
CA VAL A 367 10.36 -25.72 -4.31
C VAL A 367 8.86 -25.77 -4.55
N LEU A 368 8.05 -26.00 -3.50
CA LEU A 368 6.60 -26.08 -3.61
C LEU A 368 5.96 -24.76 -4.08
N VAL A 369 6.32 -23.63 -3.45
CA VAL A 369 5.84 -22.31 -3.87
C VAL A 369 6.37 -21.97 -5.26
N GLY A 370 7.64 -22.28 -5.53
CA GLY A 370 8.27 -22.03 -6.82
C GLY A 370 7.63 -22.80 -7.97
N PHE A 371 7.26 -24.07 -7.75
CA PHE A 371 6.55 -24.89 -8.73
C PHE A 371 5.20 -24.25 -9.13
N ASP A 372 4.46 -23.74 -8.14
CA ASP A 372 3.17 -23.10 -8.37
C ASP A 372 3.34 -21.78 -9.15
N VAL A 373 4.33 -20.97 -8.78
CA VAL A 373 4.70 -19.73 -9.50
C VAL A 373 5.09 -20.01 -10.96
N VAL A 374 5.84 -21.08 -11.22
CA VAL A 374 6.23 -21.47 -12.58
C VAL A 374 5.03 -21.97 -13.38
N SER A 375 4.14 -22.73 -12.74
CA SER A 375 2.94 -23.30 -13.37
C SER A 375 1.90 -22.22 -13.70
N VAL A 376 1.80 -21.20 -12.85
CA VAL A 376 0.87 -20.08 -13.01
C VAL A 376 1.63 -18.76 -12.83
N PRO A 377 2.33 -18.28 -13.89
CA PRO A 377 3.20 -17.11 -13.79
C PRO A 377 2.50 -15.80 -13.39
N ASN A 378 1.18 -15.74 -13.52
CA ASN A 378 0.40 -14.54 -13.23
C ASN A 378 0.11 -14.29 -11.75
N HIS A 379 0.56 -15.16 -10.83
CA HIS A 379 0.37 -14.98 -9.39
C HIS A 379 0.84 -13.61 -8.89
N PHE A 380 1.98 -13.11 -9.37
CA PHE A 380 2.49 -11.79 -8.96
C PHE A 380 1.64 -10.62 -9.47
N ALA A 381 1.04 -10.75 -10.66
CA ALA A 381 0.09 -9.75 -11.15
C ALA A 381 -1.21 -9.79 -10.36
N LYS A 382 -1.71 -11.00 -10.07
CA LYS A 382 -2.90 -11.20 -9.26
C LYS A 382 -2.73 -10.68 -7.84
N LEU A 383 -1.54 -10.73 -7.25
CA LEU A 383 -1.27 -10.11 -5.94
C LEU A 383 -1.70 -8.64 -5.90
N MET A 384 -1.58 -7.88 -7.00
CA MET A 384 -1.84 -6.44 -7.05
C MET A 384 -3.10 -6.01 -7.80
N THR A 385 -3.76 -6.94 -8.50
CA THR A 385 -5.00 -6.64 -9.24
C THR A 385 -6.24 -7.01 -8.43
N TYR A 386 -7.39 -6.50 -8.87
CA TYR A 386 -8.70 -6.76 -8.26
C TYR A 386 -9.56 -7.78 -9.04
N ARG A 387 -9.27 -7.97 -10.34
CA ARG A 387 -10.00 -8.90 -11.22
C ARG A 387 -9.13 -10.10 -11.61
N TYR A 388 -9.26 -11.18 -10.86
CA TYR A 388 -8.43 -12.39 -11.00
C TYR A 388 -8.77 -13.24 -12.22
N SER A 389 -9.96 -13.06 -12.80
CA SER A 389 -10.44 -13.77 -13.99
C SER A 389 -9.92 -13.19 -15.31
N ARG A 390 -9.12 -12.10 -15.27
CA ARG A 390 -8.56 -11.52 -16.49
C ARG A 390 -7.71 -12.54 -17.24
N ALA A 391 -7.91 -12.59 -18.56
CA ALA A 391 -7.06 -13.35 -19.44
C ALA A 391 -5.62 -12.87 -19.30
N TRP A 392 -4.71 -13.82 -19.12
CA TRP A 392 -3.29 -13.55 -19.03
C TRP A 392 -2.62 -14.07 -20.30
N PRO A 393 -1.89 -13.24 -21.05
CA PRO A 393 -1.07 -13.71 -22.15
C PRO A 393 0.05 -14.55 -21.55
N SER A 394 -0.13 -15.86 -21.57
CA SER A 394 0.88 -16.80 -21.07
C SER A 394 2.05 -16.81 -22.04
N GLU A 395 3.07 -16.00 -21.78
CA GLU A 395 4.32 -16.07 -22.54
C GLU A 395 5.21 -17.19 -21.97
N ALA A 396 5.57 -18.17 -22.80
CA ALA A 396 6.34 -19.36 -22.39
C ALA A 396 7.70 -19.02 -21.75
N TRP A 397 8.30 -17.88 -22.13
CA TRP A 397 9.56 -17.43 -21.54
C TRP A 397 9.41 -17.06 -20.06
N THR A 398 8.26 -16.55 -19.62
CA THR A 398 8.06 -16.11 -18.23
C THR A 398 8.18 -17.29 -17.26
N ALA A 399 7.51 -18.39 -17.57
CA ALA A 399 7.62 -19.64 -16.81
C ALA A 399 9.05 -20.19 -16.81
N THR A 400 9.74 -20.11 -17.96
CA THR A 400 11.13 -20.57 -18.11
C THR A 400 12.08 -19.78 -17.20
N VAL A 401 12.02 -18.44 -17.25
CA VAL A 401 12.88 -17.56 -16.43
C VAL A 401 12.57 -17.72 -14.95
N MET A 402 11.28 -17.79 -14.57
CA MET A 402 10.88 -18.10 -13.18
C MET A 402 11.43 -19.45 -12.73
N GLY A 403 11.38 -20.47 -13.59
CA GLY A 403 11.94 -21.80 -13.32
C GLY A 403 13.44 -21.77 -13.06
N CYS A 404 14.20 -21.01 -13.84
CA CYS A 404 15.64 -20.82 -13.62
C CYS A 404 15.92 -20.17 -12.25
N PHE A 405 15.19 -19.11 -11.89
CA PHE A 405 15.35 -18.46 -10.58
C PHE A 405 14.96 -19.39 -9.43
N VAL A 406 13.82 -20.08 -9.53
CA VAL A 406 13.34 -21.04 -8.53
C VAL A 406 14.35 -22.17 -8.36
N GLY A 407 14.88 -22.72 -9.45
CA GLY A 407 15.90 -23.77 -9.42
C GLY A 407 17.18 -23.30 -8.72
N ALA A 408 17.71 -22.14 -9.09
CA ALA A 408 18.91 -21.56 -8.48
C ALA A 408 18.71 -21.25 -6.99
N LEU A 409 17.55 -20.68 -6.62
CA LEU A 409 17.19 -20.41 -5.23
C LEU A 409 17.07 -21.70 -4.42
N SER A 410 16.43 -22.72 -4.97
CA SER A 410 16.28 -24.04 -4.32
C SER A 410 17.64 -24.69 -4.05
N LEU A 411 18.55 -24.65 -5.03
CA LEU A 411 19.94 -25.12 -4.85
C LEU A 411 20.69 -24.32 -3.79
N ALA A 412 20.54 -23.00 -3.76
CA ALA A 412 21.12 -22.17 -2.71
C ALA A 412 20.55 -22.53 -1.33
N MET A 413 19.24 -22.80 -1.20
CA MET A 413 18.62 -23.24 0.06
C MET A 413 19.15 -24.58 0.55
N VAL A 414 19.37 -25.54 -0.35
CA VAL A 414 20.04 -26.80 0.00
C VAL A 414 21.47 -26.53 0.48
N GLY A 415 22.18 -25.59 -0.14
CA GLY A 415 23.50 -25.14 0.31
C GLY A 415 23.50 -24.54 1.73
N VAL A 416 22.40 -23.89 2.17
CA VAL A 416 22.27 -23.35 3.54
C VAL A 416 22.23 -24.47 4.58
N ALA A 417 21.61 -25.60 4.24
CA ALA A 417 21.55 -26.79 5.09
C ALA A 417 22.96 -27.37 5.36
N VAL A 418 23.88 -27.26 4.40
CA VAL A 418 25.26 -27.71 4.55
C VAL A 418 26.09 -26.67 5.30
N ARG A 419 26.44 -26.94 6.56
CA ARG A 419 27.15 -26.02 7.47
C ARG A 419 28.41 -25.38 6.85
N ARG A 420 29.19 -26.14 6.07
CA ARG A 420 30.40 -25.65 5.37
C ARG A 420 30.10 -24.55 4.35
N PHE A 421 28.96 -24.63 3.67
CA PHE A 421 28.56 -23.69 2.62
C PHE A 421 27.58 -22.61 3.09
N ARG A 422 26.99 -22.79 4.29
CA ARG A 422 25.89 -21.97 4.82
C ARG A 422 26.03 -20.47 4.57
N ARG A 423 27.17 -19.86 4.92
CA ARG A 423 27.37 -18.41 4.74
C ARG A 423 27.37 -17.99 3.27
N ARG A 424 28.09 -18.73 2.42
CA ARG A 424 28.14 -18.46 0.97
C ARG A 424 26.77 -18.69 0.34
N ALA A 425 26.07 -19.73 0.77
CA ALA A 425 24.71 -20.02 0.36
C ALA A 425 23.74 -18.91 0.77
N LEU A 426 23.80 -18.40 2.00
CA LEU A 426 22.96 -17.28 2.45
C LEU A 426 23.22 -15.98 1.66
N ILE A 427 24.48 -15.68 1.34
CA ILE A 427 24.82 -14.57 0.43
C ILE A 427 24.22 -14.84 -0.95
N GLY A 428 24.39 -16.05 -1.48
CA GLY A 428 23.81 -16.48 -2.74
C GLY A 428 22.29 -16.30 -2.77
N CYS A 429 21.58 -16.71 -1.72
CA CYS A 429 20.14 -16.48 -1.58
C CYS A 429 19.80 -14.99 -1.62
N ALA A 430 20.51 -14.14 -0.86
CA ALA A 430 20.25 -12.70 -0.87
C ALA A 430 20.46 -12.07 -2.26
N VAL A 431 21.54 -12.44 -2.97
CA VAL A 431 21.83 -11.95 -4.32
C VAL A 431 20.79 -12.44 -5.33
N LEU A 432 20.45 -13.73 -5.29
CA LEU A 432 19.44 -14.31 -6.18
C LEU A 432 18.05 -13.74 -5.91
N SER A 433 17.67 -13.51 -4.65
CA SER A 433 16.40 -12.85 -4.30
C SER A 433 16.36 -11.40 -4.79
N ALA A 434 17.47 -10.67 -4.69
CA ALA A 434 17.57 -9.31 -5.24
C ALA A 434 17.45 -9.31 -6.77
N ALA A 435 18.16 -10.22 -7.45
CA ALA A 435 18.06 -10.40 -8.90
C ALA A 435 16.63 -10.80 -9.33
N PHE A 436 15.98 -11.67 -8.57
CA PHE A 436 14.58 -12.06 -8.82
C PHE A 436 13.62 -10.88 -8.60
N ALA A 437 13.80 -10.09 -7.53
CA ALA A 437 12.99 -8.89 -7.30
C ALA A 437 13.16 -7.86 -8.44
N MET A 438 14.40 -7.64 -8.92
CA MET A 438 14.65 -6.79 -10.09
C MET A 438 13.99 -7.35 -11.35
N PHE A 439 14.09 -8.65 -11.61
CA PHE A 439 13.37 -9.30 -12.72
C PHE A 439 11.85 -9.08 -12.63
N VAL A 440 11.28 -9.26 -11.44
CA VAL A 440 9.85 -9.08 -11.19
C VAL A 440 9.42 -7.63 -11.49
N LEU A 441 10.25 -6.65 -11.12
CA LEU A 441 9.97 -5.22 -11.33
C LEU A 441 10.23 -4.76 -12.76
N ASP A 442 11.43 -4.98 -13.27
CA ASP A 442 11.93 -4.35 -14.50
C ASP A 442 11.61 -5.15 -15.75
N VAL A 443 11.19 -6.41 -15.63
CA VAL A 443 10.86 -7.26 -16.78
C VAL A 443 9.42 -7.73 -16.70
N TYR A 444 9.07 -8.47 -15.65
CA TYR A 444 7.74 -9.05 -15.51
C TYR A 444 6.68 -7.95 -15.39
N TRP A 445 6.85 -6.98 -14.49
CA TRP A 445 5.83 -5.96 -14.24
C TRP A 445 5.66 -4.98 -15.41
N LEU A 446 6.76 -4.56 -16.04
CA LEU A 446 6.71 -3.65 -17.21
C LEU A 446 5.97 -4.27 -18.41
N ARG A 447 6.14 -5.58 -18.64
CA ARG A 447 5.44 -6.27 -19.74
C ARG A 447 3.98 -6.56 -19.43
N THR A 448 3.66 -6.77 -18.16
CA THR A 448 2.35 -7.30 -17.77
C THR A 448 1.39 -6.23 -17.25
N GLY A 449 1.91 -5.13 -16.71
CA GLY A 449 1.13 -3.99 -16.26
C GLY A 449 0.17 -3.38 -17.31
N PRO A 450 0.59 -3.22 -18.59
CA PRO A 450 -0.28 -2.67 -19.63
C PRO A 450 -1.54 -3.50 -19.91
N LEU A 451 -1.48 -4.82 -19.70
CA LEU A 451 -2.51 -5.76 -20.12
C LEU A 451 -3.88 -5.54 -19.47
N GLY A 452 -3.92 -4.93 -18.29
CA GLY A 452 -5.14 -4.62 -17.56
C GLY A 452 -5.35 -3.12 -17.30
N GLY A 453 -4.53 -2.27 -17.93
CA GLY A 453 -4.51 -0.83 -17.74
C GLY A 453 -5.06 -0.07 -18.95
N GLN A 454 -5.47 1.17 -18.70
CA GLN A 454 -5.98 2.07 -19.75
C GLN A 454 -4.94 3.09 -20.24
N ARG A 455 -3.71 3.07 -19.71
CA ARG A 455 -2.67 4.05 -20.09
C ARG A 455 -2.45 4.11 -21.60
N ALA A 456 -2.23 2.96 -22.25
CA ALA A 456 -1.97 2.92 -23.69
C ALA A 456 -3.16 3.44 -24.53
N VAL A 457 -4.39 3.22 -24.07
CA VAL A 457 -5.62 3.75 -24.69
C VAL A 457 -5.61 5.27 -24.67
N PHE A 458 -5.27 5.87 -23.52
CA PHE A 458 -5.24 7.32 -23.37
C PHE A 458 -4.01 7.97 -24.01
N ASP A 459 -2.86 7.28 -24.04
CA ASP A 459 -1.70 7.70 -24.82
C ASP A 459 -2.01 7.72 -26.33
N ALA A 460 -2.82 6.78 -26.83
CA ALA A 460 -3.33 6.81 -28.21
C ALA A 460 -4.32 7.96 -28.43
N TYR A 461 -5.20 8.22 -27.45
CA TYR A 461 -6.17 9.32 -27.52
C TYR A 461 -5.48 10.68 -27.61
N TYR A 462 -4.54 10.99 -26.71
CA TYR A 462 -3.89 12.30 -26.71
C TYR A 462 -3.00 12.51 -27.94
N ARG A 463 -2.39 11.45 -28.50
CA ARG A 463 -1.70 11.52 -29.79
C ARG A 463 -2.67 11.86 -30.91
N ALA A 464 -3.77 11.11 -31.03
CA ALA A 464 -4.74 11.34 -32.10
C ALA A 464 -5.48 12.67 -31.97
N ARG A 465 -5.73 13.16 -30.75
CA ARG A 465 -6.37 14.45 -30.48
C ARG A 465 -5.45 15.63 -30.81
N ALA A 466 -4.13 15.48 -30.70
CA ALA A 466 -3.19 16.55 -31.05
C ALA A 466 -3.26 16.91 -32.55
N ASP A 467 -3.56 15.92 -33.38
CA ASP A 467 -3.71 16.08 -34.84
C ASP A 467 -5.13 16.56 -35.23
N ASP A 468 -6.07 16.62 -34.29
CA ASP A 468 -7.46 17.01 -34.53
C ASP A 468 -7.72 18.45 -34.02
N SER A 469 -7.90 19.38 -34.95
CA SER A 469 -8.14 20.81 -34.63
C SER A 469 -9.44 21.06 -33.87
N ASN A 470 -10.40 20.12 -33.89
CA ASN A 470 -11.77 20.36 -33.44
C ASN A 470 -12.07 19.96 -32.00
N ARG A 471 -11.07 19.72 -31.15
CA ARG A 471 -11.25 19.30 -29.72
C ARG A 471 -12.36 18.26 -29.55
N ALA A 472 -12.36 17.23 -30.39
CA ALA A 472 -13.41 16.20 -30.34
C ALA A 472 -13.50 15.59 -28.93
N GLU A 473 -14.72 15.59 -28.38
CA GLU A 473 -14.99 15.09 -27.03
C GLU A 473 -14.75 13.58 -26.94
N LEU A 474 -14.32 13.15 -25.76
CA LEU A 474 -14.13 11.75 -25.41
C LEU A 474 -15.40 11.18 -24.76
N VAL A 475 -15.77 9.98 -25.17
CA VAL A 475 -16.88 9.21 -24.59
C VAL A 475 -16.36 7.93 -23.94
N ALA A 476 -16.80 7.65 -22.72
CA ALA A 476 -16.75 6.33 -22.11
C ALA A 476 -18.06 5.58 -22.43
N TYR A 477 -17.99 4.62 -23.36
CA TYR A 477 -19.16 3.85 -23.82
C TYR A 477 -19.26 2.50 -23.13
N GLN A 478 -20.38 2.28 -22.45
CA GLN A 478 -20.65 1.14 -21.59
C GLN A 478 -19.47 0.78 -20.67
N LEU A 479 -18.85 1.81 -20.09
CA LEU A 479 -17.61 1.71 -19.34
C LEU A 479 -17.76 2.42 -17.99
N ASN A 480 -17.26 1.79 -16.91
CA ASN A 480 -17.30 2.35 -15.56
C ASN A 480 -16.14 1.84 -14.70
N TRP A 481 -14.93 1.82 -15.27
CA TRP A 481 -13.73 1.30 -14.63
C TRP A 481 -12.98 2.36 -13.82
N LYS A 482 -13.42 3.62 -13.92
CA LYS A 482 -12.87 4.81 -13.25
C LYS A 482 -11.45 5.20 -13.69
N GLY A 483 -10.72 4.32 -14.37
CA GLY A 483 -9.49 4.68 -15.06
C GLY A 483 -9.72 5.78 -16.11
N GLU A 484 -10.88 5.74 -16.77
CA GLU A 484 -11.23 6.69 -17.83
C GLU A 484 -11.36 8.11 -17.29
N ASN A 485 -11.83 8.23 -16.04
CA ASN A 485 -11.90 9.50 -15.31
C ASN A 485 -10.51 9.99 -14.90
N PHE A 486 -9.65 9.08 -14.44
CA PHE A 486 -8.29 9.41 -14.01
C PHE A 486 -7.44 9.95 -15.16
N TYR A 487 -7.39 9.24 -16.30
CA TYR A 487 -6.53 9.61 -17.43
C TYR A 487 -7.06 10.82 -18.24
N SER A 488 -8.37 11.08 -18.20
CA SER A 488 -8.97 12.27 -18.83
C SER A 488 -9.06 13.48 -17.90
N GLY A 489 -8.80 13.33 -16.60
CA GLY A 489 -9.11 14.38 -15.62
C GLY A 489 -10.60 14.74 -15.59
N ASN A 490 -11.47 13.73 -15.75
CA ASN A 490 -12.92 13.86 -15.95
C ASN A 490 -13.35 14.61 -17.22
N ASP A 491 -12.46 14.89 -18.18
CA ASP A 491 -12.81 15.50 -19.48
C ASP A 491 -13.39 14.46 -20.46
N LEU A 492 -14.54 13.88 -20.09
CA LEU A 492 -15.25 12.89 -20.90
C LEU A 492 -16.74 12.81 -20.55
N ALA A 493 -17.56 12.45 -21.55
CA ALA A 493 -18.94 12.04 -21.35
C ALA A 493 -19.02 10.55 -21.00
N ILE A 494 -19.83 10.18 -20.01
CA ILE A 494 -19.91 8.81 -19.47
C ILE A 494 -21.28 8.21 -19.73
N PHE A 495 -21.31 7.08 -20.42
CA PHE A 495 -22.51 6.27 -20.65
C PHE A 495 -22.27 4.85 -20.15
N ILE A 496 -22.78 4.53 -18.96
CA ILE A 496 -22.59 3.20 -18.34
C ILE A 496 -23.39 2.12 -19.08
N GLN A 497 -24.49 2.50 -19.72
CA GLN A 497 -25.38 1.64 -20.51
C GLN A 497 -25.58 2.22 -21.91
N SER A 498 -25.89 1.34 -22.87
CA SER A 498 -26.37 1.72 -24.21
C SER A 498 -27.81 2.21 -24.16
N GLY A 499 -28.27 2.85 -25.22
CA GLY A 499 -29.69 3.12 -25.47
C GLY A 499 -30.01 4.59 -25.70
N ALA A 500 -31.24 4.97 -25.32
CA ALA A 500 -31.79 6.28 -25.62
C ALA A 500 -30.92 7.48 -25.18
N PRO A 501 -30.29 7.48 -23.99
CA PRO A 501 -29.44 8.60 -23.57
C PRO A 501 -28.23 8.83 -24.50
N PHE A 502 -27.58 7.74 -24.92
CA PHE A 502 -26.42 7.83 -25.82
C PHE A 502 -26.85 8.27 -27.23
N ARG A 503 -27.92 7.70 -27.77
CA ARG A 503 -28.48 8.11 -29.07
C ARG A 503 -28.88 9.59 -29.09
N LYS A 504 -29.55 10.07 -28.04
CA LYS A 504 -29.91 11.49 -27.90
C LYS A 504 -28.67 12.40 -27.92
N TYR A 505 -27.61 12.01 -27.21
CA TYR A 505 -26.34 12.74 -27.23
C TYR A 505 -25.71 12.77 -28.63
N LEU A 506 -25.74 11.67 -29.38
CA LEU A 506 -25.26 11.63 -30.75
C LEU A 506 -26.08 12.54 -31.69
N GLU A 507 -27.41 12.55 -31.55
CA GLU A 507 -28.29 13.44 -32.33
C GLU A 507 -28.01 14.91 -32.04
N GLU A 508 -27.82 15.29 -30.78
CA GLU A 508 -27.46 16.66 -30.40
C GLU A 508 -26.12 17.08 -31.01
N ARG A 509 -25.12 16.19 -31.01
CA ARG A 509 -23.82 16.46 -31.66
C ARG A 509 -23.94 16.69 -33.15
N LYS A 510 -24.73 15.86 -33.85
CA LYS A 510 -24.96 16.02 -35.30
C LYS A 510 -25.59 17.38 -35.62
N ARG A 511 -26.51 17.87 -34.77
CA ARG A 511 -27.11 19.21 -34.93
C ARG A 511 -26.11 20.35 -34.77
N HIS A 512 -25.01 20.14 -34.04
CA HIS A 512 -23.95 21.11 -33.83
C HIS A 512 -22.74 20.92 -34.78
N ASP A 513 -22.91 20.20 -35.88
CA ASP A 513 -21.86 19.91 -36.89
C ASP A 513 -20.62 19.20 -36.31
N ALA A 514 -20.78 18.51 -35.17
CA ALA A 514 -19.70 17.81 -34.47
C ALA A 514 -19.65 16.33 -34.86
N HIS A 515 -19.06 16.03 -36.02
CA HIS A 515 -19.06 14.69 -36.63
C HIS A 515 -17.95 13.75 -36.13
N VAL A 516 -16.88 14.27 -35.52
CA VAL A 516 -15.80 13.43 -34.98
C VAL A 516 -16.06 13.10 -33.51
N LEU A 517 -15.84 11.84 -33.15
CA LEU A 517 -16.00 11.33 -31.79
C LEU A 517 -14.86 10.37 -31.44
N TYR A 518 -14.30 10.53 -30.24
CA TYR A 518 -13.45 9.51 -29.63
C TYR A 518 -14.27 8.72 -28.61
N ALA A 519 -14.21 7.39 -28.66
CA ALA A 519 -14.92 6.52 -27.74
C ALA A 519 -13.97 5.46 -27.16
N VAL A 520 -13.97 5.33 -25.83
CA VAL A 520 -13.29 4.27 -25.10
C VAL A 520 -14.33 3.27 -24.61
N THR A 521 -14.07 1.99 -24.86
CA THR A 521 -14.92 0.89 -24.42
C THR A 521 -14.10 -0.38 -24.18
N GLU A 522 -14.73 -1.42 -23.63
CA GLU A 522 -14.13 -2.75 -23.59
C GLU A 522 -14.04 -3.33 -25.01
N THR A 523 -12.93 -3.99 -25.35
CA THR A 523 -12.70 -4.53 -26.71
C THR A 523 -13.84 -5.43 -27.18
N GLY A 524 -14.45 -6.21 -26.28
CA GLY A 524 -15.61 -7.06 -26.58
C GLY A 524 -16.91 -6.32 -26.92
N ARG A 525 -16.97 -4.99 -26.74
CA ARG A 525 -18.15 -4.14 -26.97
C ARG A 525 -18.05 -3.28 -28.23
N LEU A 526 -16.98 -3.42 -29.01
CA LEU A 526 -16.77 -2.65 -30.25
C LEU A 526 -17.90 -2.82 -31.27
N SER A 527 -18.46 -4.03 -31.41
CA SER A 527 -19.58 -4.29 -32.31
C SER A 527 -20.86 -3.58 -31.87
N SER A 528 -21.14 -3.56 -30.57
CA SER A 528 -22.27 -2.84 -29.98
C SER A 528 -22.13 -1.32 -30.18
N LEU A 529 -20.94 -0.78 -29.90
CA LEU A 529 -20.64 0.64 -30.15
C LEU A 529 -20.86 1.01 -31.63
N ARG A 530 -20.29 0.22 -32.55
CA ARG A 530 -20.43 0.47 -34.00
C ARG A 530 -21.89 0.45 -34.45
N SER A 531 -22.67 -0.50 -33.96
CA SER A 531 -24.10 -0.61 -34.26
C SER A 531 -24.87 0.63 -33.80
N GLU A 532 -24.62 1.10 -32.57
CA GLU A 532 -25.35 2.22 -31.99
C GLU A 532 -24.95 3.59 -32.55
N LEU A 533 -23.71 3.75 -33.03
CA LEU A 533 -23.26 4.94 -33.74
C LEU A 533 -23.96 5.12 -35.11
N GLY A 534 -24.50 4.05 -35.70
CA GLY A 534 -25.24 4.08 -36.96
C GLY A 534 -24.36 4.32 -38.19
N ALA A 535 -24.77 5.24 -39.06
CA ALA A 535 -24.06 5.54 -40.30
C ALA A 535 -22.75 6.30 -40.04
N LEU A 536 -21.64 5.78 -40.55
CA LEU A 536 -20.27 6.24 -40.30
C LEU A 536 -19.50 6.42 -41.61
N ARG A 537 -18.68 7.48 -41.69
CA ARG A 537 -17.65 7.66 -42.73
C ARG A 537 -16.41 6.83 -42.42
N SER A 538 -15.98 6.80 -41.16
CA SER A 538 -14.88 5.93 -40.70
C SER A 538 -15.11 5.45 -39.27
N PHE A 539 -14.49 4.30 -38.94
CA PHE A 539 -14.50 3.68 -37.62
C PHE A 539 -13.11 3.08 -37.40
N ASP A 540 -12.22 3.89 -36.84
CA ASP A 540 -10.80 3.58 -36.75
C ASP A 540 -10.47 3.18 -35.31
N VAL A 541 -10.09 1.92 -35.10
CA VAL A 541 -9.60 1.45 -33.80
C VAL A 541 -8.14 1.87 -33.67
N LEU A 542 -7.85 2.74 -32.70
CA LEU A 542 -6.55 3.40 -32.58
C LEU A 542 -5.61 2.73 -31.56
N THR A 543 -6.13 1.81 -30.75
CA THR A 543 -5.31 1.07 -29.77
C THR A 543 -4.82 -0.24 -30.37
N ASP A 544 -3.55 -0.55 -30.12
CA ASP A 544 -2.99 -1.88 -30.38
C ASP A 544 -3.51 -2.89 -29.34
N ALA A 545 -4.11 -3.98 -29.81
CA ALA A 545 -4.66 -5.05 -28.97
C ALA A 545 -3.58 -5.73 -28.11
N THR A 546 -2.30 -5.66 -28.51
CA THR A 546 -1.18 -6.16 -27.70
C THR A 546 -0.83 -5.23 -26.54
N ALA A 547 -1.07 -3.93 -26.69
CA ALA A 547 -0.76 -2.90 -25.69
C ALA A 547 -1.89 -2.72 -24.65
N SER A 548 -3.15 -2.94 -25.05
CA SER A 548 -4.30 -2.99 -24.13
C SER A 548 -5.35 -3.97 -24.68
N PRO A 549 -5.33 -5.25 -24.26
CA PRO A 549 -6.24 -6.25 -24.80
C PRO A 549 -7.70 -6.05 -24.33
N GLU A 550 -7.89 -5.48 -23.13
CA GLU A 550 -9.22 -5.33 -22.51
C GLU A 550 -9.97 -4.08 -22.98
N PHE A 551 -9.26 -3.02 -23.36
CA PHE A 551 -9.83 -1.71 -23.69
C PHE A 551 -9.39 -1.22 -25.06
N SER A 552 -10.33 -0.62 -25.78
CA SER A 552 -10.10 -0.08 -27.11
C SER A 552 -10.51 1.40 -27.18
N LEU A 553 -9.69 2.20 -27.86
CA LEU A 553 -10.03 3.54 -28.31
C LEU A 553 -10.48 3.48 -29.76
N VAL A 554 -11.60 4.12 -30.05
CA VAL A 554 -12.12 4.28 -31.40
C VAL A 554 -12.19 5.76 -31.74
N ARG A 555 -11.75 6.11 -32.94
CA ARG A 555 -12.11 7.36 -33.60
C ARG A 555 -13.20 7.07 -34.63
N ALA A 556 -14.38 7.62 -34.41
CA ALA A 556 -15.51 7.49 -35.32
C ALA A 556 -15.79 8.84 -35.99
N VAL A 557 -16.01 8.81 -37.30
CA VAL A 557 -16.49 9.97 -38.06
C VAL A 557 -17.92 9.68 -38.48
N LEU A 558 -18.88 10.37 -37.87
CA LEU A 558 -20.30 10.23 -38.13
C LEU A 558 -20.61 10.69 -39.56
N ALA A 559 -21.53 9.99 -40.22
CA ALA A 559 -22.13 10.50 -41.45
C ALA A 559 -23.09 11.66 -41.12
N PRO A 560 -23.16 12.69 -42.01
CA PRO A 560 -24.04 13.84 -41.84
C PRO A 560 -25.51 13.45 -41.65
#